data_AF-A0A2M8BQJ3-F1
#
_entry.id   AF-A0A2M8BQJ3-F1
#
_cell.length_a   1.000
_cell.length_b   1.000
_cell.length_c   1.000
_cell.angle_alpha   90.00
_cell.angle_beta   90.00
_cell.angle_gamma   90.00
#
_symmetry.space_group_name_H-M   'P 1'
#
loop_
_entity.id
_entity.type
_entity.pdbx_description
1 polymer ?
#
loop_
_entity_poly.entity_id
_entity_poly.type
_entity_poly.pdbx_seq_one_letter_code
_entity_poly.pdbx_strand_id
1 'polypeptide(L)'
;MKWKDARSNYPDEWLVIEVLESSQAGKWFFVEDLDVLEICKDGRAAFESYRRRHNEAPQRDIMFVHTHQPELRLEERRWVGIRTGV
;
A
#
# COMPACT_ATOMS: atom_id res chain seq x y z
N MET A 1 1.88 2.01 11.82
CA MET A 1 1.29 3.36 12.00
C MET A 1 -0.03 3.39 11.26
N LYS A 2 -1.00 4.20 11.70
CA LYS A 2 -2.30 4.27 11.03
C LYS A 2 -2.20 5.07 9.72
N TRP A 3 -3.07 4.79 8.74
CA TRP A 3 -3.10 5.54 7.47
C TRP A 3 -3.25 7.05 7.67
N LYS A 4 -4.07 7.46 8.65
CA LYS A 4 -4.25 8.87 9.00
C LYS A 4 -2.95 9.55 9.42
N ASP A 5 -2.10 8.84 10.15
CA ASP A 5 -0.81 9.37 10.61
C ASP A 5 0.18 9.48 9.45
N ALA A 6 0.21 8.47 8.57
CA ALA A 6 1.02 8.51 7.35
C ALA A 6 0.66 9.72 6.47
N ARG A 7 -0.63 10.03 6.31
CA ARG A 7 -1.07 11.23 5.59
C ARG A 7 -0.65 12.54 6.25
N SER A 8 -0.64 12.58 7.57
CA SER A 8 -0.20 13.78 8.32
C SER A 8 1.31 13.98 8.23
N ASN A 9 2.08 12.90 8.23
CA ASN A 9 3.55 12.95 8.19
C ASN A 9 4.09 13.14 6.78
N TYR A 10 3.37 12.67 5.76
CA TYR A 10 3.77 12.68 4.35
C TYR A 10 2.64 13.23 3.46
N PRO A 11 2.26 14.51 3.59
CA PRO A 11 1.13 15.06 2.84
C PRO A 11 1.45 15.21 1.33
N ASP A 12 0.54 14.71 0.48
CA ASP A 12 0.65 14.79 -1.00
C ASP A 12 1.89 14.09 -1.59
N GLU A 13 2.27 12.96 -0.98
CA GLU A 13 3.46 12.18 -1.33
C GLU A 13 3.08 10.80 -1.90
N TRP A 14 3.95 10.27 -2.75
CA TRP A 14 3.91 8.85 -3.14
C TRP A 14 4.69 8.02 -2.12
N LEU A 15 4.07 6.96 -1.61
CA LEU A 15 4.67 6.06 -0.63
C LEU A 15 4.69 4.64 -1.16
N VAL A 16 5.74 3.89 -0.80
CA VAL A 16 5.70 2.43 -0.77
C VAL A 16 5.47 2.00 0.67
N ILE A 17 4.44 1.21 0.89
CA ILE A 17 4.04 0.76 2.22
C ILE A 17 3.99 -0.76 2.28
N GLU A 18 4.17 -1.30 3.47
CA GLU A 18 3.76 -2.66 3.82
C GLU A 18 2.50 -2.60 4.66
N VAL A 19 1.51 -3.40 4.31
CA VAL A 19 0.31 -3.59 5.13
C VAL A 19 0.64 -4.59 6.23
N LEU A 20 0.50 -4.17 7.48
CA LEU A 20 0.71 -5.01 8.66
C LEU A 20 -0.61 -5.58 9.18
N GLU A 21 -1.68 -4.79 9.10
CA GLU A 21 -3.02 -5.20 9.51
C GLU A 21 -4.07 -4.57 8.60
N SER A 22 -5.07 -5.35 8.22
CA SER A 22 -6.21 -4.88 7.45
C SER A 22 -7.49 -5.59 7.87
N SER A 23 -8.60 -4.87 7.83
CA SER A 23 -9.93 -5.44 8.00
C SER A 23 -10.69 -5.50 6.68
N GLN A 24 -11.56 -6.51 6.55
CA GLN A 24 -12.44 -6.68 5.42
C GLN A 24 -13.87 -6.29 5.82
N ALA A 25 -14.49 -5.39 5.06
CA ALA A 25 -15.92 -5.08 5.19
C ALA A 25 -16.61 -5.35 3.84
N GLY A 26 -17.18 -6.55 3.71
CA GLY A 26 -17.72 -7.03 2.43
C GLY A 26 -16.62 -7.17 1.39
N LYS A 27 -16.75 -6.45 0.27
CA LYS A 27 -15.78 -6.47 -0.85
C LYS A 27 -14.63 -5.47 -0.69
N TRP A 28 -14.52 -4.81 0.45
CA TRP A 28 -13.54 -3.74 0.68
C TRP A 28 -12.54 -4.16 1.74
N PHE A 29 -11.27 -3.89 1.47
CA PHE A 29 -10.18 -4.00 2.43
C PHE A 29 -9.79 -2.61 2.91
N PHE A 30 -9.67 -2.45 4.22
CA PHE A 30 -9.26 -1.24 4.91
C PHE A 30 -7.92 -1.49 5.58
N VAL A 31 -6.91 -0.69 5.23
CA VAL A 31 -5.59 -0.78 5.87
C VAL A 31 -5.67 -0.11 7.24
N GLU A 32 -5.47 -0.90 8.29
CA GLU A 32 -5.51 -0.43 9.67
C GLU A 32 -4.12 -0.01 10.12
N ASP A 33 -3.14 -0.89 9.96
CA ASP A 33 -1.74 -0.60 10.25
C ASP A 33 -0.85 -0.88 9.05
N LEU A 34 0.10 0.02 8.86
CA LEU A 34 1.10 -0.05 7.81
C LEU A 34 2.47 0.39 8.31
N ASP A 35 3.48 0.01 7.57
CA ASP A 35 4.82 0.59 7.64
C ASP A 35 5.15 1.34 6.35
N VAL A 36 5.86 2.47 6.48
CA VAL A 36 6.30 3.27 5.32
C VAL A 36 7.71 2.84 4.95
N LEU A 37 7.84 2.12 3.85
CA LEU A 37 9.12 1.56 3.39
C LEU A 37 9.94 2.57 2.57
N GLU A 38 9.27 3.49 1.88
CA GLU A 38 9.91 4.49 1.03
C GLU A 38 8.97 5.66 0.72
N ILE A 39 9.55 6.87 0.59
CA ILE A 39 8.89 8.06 0.05
C ILE A 39 9.46 8.28 -1.34
N CYS A 40 8.60 8.44 -2.34
CA CYS A 40 8.98 8.52 -3.74
C CYS A 40 8.54 9.85 -4.34
N LYS A 41 9.38 10.40 -5.22
CA LYS A 41 9.13 11.69 -5.89
C LYS A 41 7.89 11.71 -6.79
N ASP A 42 7.49 10.56 -7.33
CA ASP A 42 6.39 10.41 -8.27
C ASP A 42 5.90 8.95 -8.30
N GLY A 43 4.74 8.73 -8.93
CA GLY A 43 4.13 7.41 -9.02
C GLY A 43 4.95 6.39 -9.82
N ARG A 44 5.81 6.84 -10.74
CA ARG A 44 6.68 5.94 -11.50
C ARG A 44 7.79 5.40 -10.60
N ALA A 45 8.45 6.26 -9.84
CA ALA A 45 9.45 5.86 -8.86
C ALA A 45 8.84 4.93 -7.79
N ALA A 46 7.62 5.23 -7.34
CA ALA A 46 6.90 4.39 -6.38
C ALA A 46 6.61 2.99 -6.95
N PHE A 47 6.16 2.91 -8.21
CA PHE A 47 5.92 1.64 -8.89
C PHE A 47 7.21 0.84 -9.10
N GLU A 48 8.30 1.49 -9.51
CA GLU A 48 9.62 0.84 -9.68
C GLU A 48 10.15 0.28 -8.35
N SER A 49 10.03 1.05 -7.25
CA SER A 49 10.42 0.58 -5.91
C SER A 49 9.52 -0.56 -5.41
N TYR A 50 8.21 -0.45 -5.57
CA TYR A 50 7.25 -1.52 -5.28
C TYR A 50 7.63 -2.82 -6.00
N ARG A 51 7.89 -2.77 -7.31
CA ARG A 51 8.24 -3.96 -8.10
C ARG A 51 9.52 -4.63 -7.59
N ARG A 52 10.54 -3.84 -7.26
CA ARG A 52 11.80 -4.37 -6.73
C ARG A 52 11.57 -5.12 -5.41
N ARG A 53 10.87 -4.49 -4.47
CA ARG A 53 10.60 -5.06 -3.14
C ARG A 53 9.67 -6.28 -3.20
N HIS A 54 8.66 -6.24 -4.06
CA HIS A 54 7.77 -7.38 -4.28
C HIS A 54 8.52 -8.58 -4.87
N ASN A 55 9.49 -8.35 -5.78
CA ASN A 55 10.33 -9.43 -6.29
C ASN A 55 11.27 -10.01 -5.22
N GLU A 56 11.78 -9.18 -4.31
CA GLU A 56 12.64 -9.61 -3.19
C GLU A 56 11.87 -10.38 -2.11
N ALA A 57 10.60 -10.02 -1.87
CA ALA A 57 9.76 -10.59 -0.83
C ALA A 57 8.28 -10.70 -1.25
N PRO A 58 7.93 -11.63 -2.16
CA PRO A 58 6.58 -11.74 -2.73
C PRO A 58 5.50 -12.21 -1.73
N GLN A 59 5.91 -12.65 -0.54
CA GLN A 59 5.02 -13.01 0.57
C GLN A 59 4.62 -11.82 1.45
N ARG A 60 5.26 -10.65 1.30
CA ARG A 60 4.92 -9.44 2.06
C ARG A 60 3.84 -8.66 1.31
N ASP A 61 2.89 -8.10 2.05
CA ASP A 61 1.80 -7.30 1.49
C ASP A 61 2.27 -5.86 1.25
N ILE A 62 3.10 -5.71 0.22
CA ILE A 62 3.68 -4.42 -0.18
C ILE A 62 2.80 -3.78 -1.25
N MET A 63 2.61 -2.47 -1.18
CA MET A 63 1.91 -1.68 -2.20
C MET A 63 2.49 -0.27 -2.32
N PHE A 64 2.11 0.44 -3.38
CA PHE A 64 2.41 1.86 -3.52
C PHE A 64 1.11 2.68 -3.55
N VAL A 65 1.12 3.81 -2.87
CA VAL A 65 -0.07 4.61 -2.58
C VAL A 65 0.26 6.10 -2.66
N HIS A 66 -0.78 6.93 -2.76
CA HIS A 66 -0.65 8.39 -2.70
C HIS A 66 -1.44 8.93 -1.52
N THR A 67 -0.82 9.74 -0.66
CA THR A 67 -1.43 10.22 0.60
C THR A 67 -2.53 11.26 0.41
N HIS A 68 -2.75 11.71 -0.82
CA HIS A 68 -3.92 12.51 -1.18
C HIS A 68 -5.24 11.77 -0.95
N GLN A 69 -5.25 10.43 -1.02
CA GLN A 69 -6.48 9.67 -0.81
C GLN A 69 -6.90 9.67 0.67
N PRO A 70 -8.14 10.09 0.99
CA PRO A 70 -8.58 10.24 2.37
C PRO A 70 -8.66 8.91 3.12
N GLU A 71 -9.05 7.86 2.41
CA GLU A 71 -9.16 6.49 2.91
C GLU A 71 -8.37 5.56 1.98
N LEU A 72 -7.58 4.67 2.56
CA LEU A 72 -6.91 3.61 1.82
C LEU A 72 -7.82 2.39 1.77
N ARG A 73 -8.77 2.44 0.82
CA ARG A 73 -9.73 1.37 0.56
C ARG A 73 -9.40 0.66 -0.75
N LEU A 74 -9.34 -0.66 -0.70
CA LEU A 74 -9.04 -1.50 -1.87
C LEU A 74 -10.26 -2.38 -2.18
N GLU A 75 -10.69 -2.41 -3.44
CA GLU A 75 -11.75 -3.33 -3.88
C GLU A 75 -11.16 -4.74 -4.03
N GLU A 76 -11.88 -5.76 -3.57
CA GLU A 76 -11.57 -7.21 -3.71
C GLU A 76 -11.37 -7.66 -5.17
N ARG A 77 -11.64 -6.78 -6.14
CA ARG A 77 -11.30 -6.98 -7.55
C ARG A 77 -9.79 -6.95 -7.73
N ARG A 78 -9.20 -8.13 -7.54
CA ARG A 78 -8.05 -8.62 -8.29
C ARG A 78 -6.84 -7.72 -8.07
N TRP A 79 -6.11 -8.00 -7.00
CA TRP A 79 -4.70 -7.65 -6.89
C TRP A 79 -4.02 -7.84 -8.26
N VAL A 80 -3.73 -6.75 -8.97
CA VAL A 80 -2.84 -6.78 -10.13
C VAL A 80 -1.43 -6.94 -9.55
N GLY A 81 -1.11 -8.15 -9.08
CA GLY A 81 0.22 -8.51 -8.58
C GLY A 81 0.28 -9.53 -7.44
N ILE A 82 -0.74 -9.67 -6.59
CA ILE A 82 -0.64 -10.48 -5.36
C ILE A 82 -1.63 -11.67 -5.39
N ARG A 83 -1.09 -12.80 -5.86
CA ARG A 83 -1.51 -14.22 -5.78
C ARG A 83 -3.01 -14.57 -5.77
N THR A 84 -3.43 -15.26 -6.83
CA THR A 84 -4.31 -16.43 -6.67
C THR A 84 -3.53 -17.53 -5.96
N GLY A 85 -3.80 -17.74 -4.67
CA GLY A 85 -3.46 -18.97 -3.95
C GLY A 85 -4.76 -19.69 -3.60
N VAL A 86 -4.98 -20.85 -4.21
CA VAL A 86 -5.94 -21.87 -3.76
C VAL A 86 -5.25 -22.71 -2.71
#